data_AF-A0A7X7MJY7-F1
#
_entry.id   AF-A0A7X7MJY7-F1
#
_cell.length_a   1.000
_cell.length_b   1.000
_cell.length_c   1.000
_cell.angle_alpha   90.00
_cell.angle_beta   90.00
_cell.angle_gamma   90.00
#
_symmetry.space_group_name_H-M   'P 1'
#
loop_
_entity.id
_entity.type
_entity.pdbx_description
1 polymer ?
#
loop_
_entity_poly.entity_id
_entity_poly.type
_entity_poly.pdbx_seq_one_letter_code
_entity_poly.pdbx_strand_id
1 'polypeptide(L)' 'MFFPKKQNPPAGLPDANESSAGFVFIRKALLVVEGSQPSVQATTFAIKLARQTGCELLAVSVVDTATLDYLLQLHI' A
#
# COMPACT_ATOMS: atom_id res chain seq x y z
N MET A 1 -59.46 25.34 9.41
CA MET A 1 -58.10 25.93 9.40
C MET A 1 -57.21 24.98 8.63
N PHE A 2 -56.76 25.41 7.45
CA PHE A 2 -56.03 24.59 6.47
C PHE A 2 -54.53 24.86 6.60
N PHE A 3 -53.72 23.82 6.84
CA PHE A 3 -52.26 23.92 6.88
C PHE A 3 -51.69 23.53 5.50
N PRO A 4 -50.83 24.37 4.86
CA PRO A 4 -50.23 24.01 3.59
C PRO A 4 -49.13 22.96 3.78
N LYS A 5 -49.27 21.85 3.04
CA LYS A 5 -48.32 20.73 2.98
C LYS A 5 -47.03 21.20 2.29
N LYS A 6 -45.95 21.35 3.05
CA LYS A 6 -44.61 21.62 2.51
C LYS A 6 -44.09 20.33 1.85
N GLN A 7 -44.14 20.26 0.52
CA GLN A 7 -43.47 19.22 -0.26
C GLN A 7 -41.95 19.45 -0.16
N ASN A 8 -41.23 18.53 0.49
CA ASN A 8 -39.79 18.41 0.30
C ASN A 8 -39.54 17.68 -1.04
N PRO A 9 -38.60 18.15 -1.88
CA PRO A 9 -38.16 17.42 -3.06
C PRO A 9 -37.52 16.09 -2.64
N PRO A 10 -37.50 15.06 -3.52
CA PRO A 10 -36.83 13.81 -3.22
C PRO A 10 -35.35 14.12 -3.01
N ALA A 11 -34.88 14.04 -1.77
CA ALA A 11 -33.46 13.95 -1.49
C ALA A 11 -32.94 12.81 -2.35
N GLY A 12 -31.92 13.11 -3.16
CA GLY A 12 -31.36 12.23 -4.15
C GLY A 12 -31.05 10.85 -3.59
N LEU A 13 -30.95 9.90 -4.51
CA LEU A 13 -30.44 8.55 -4.27
C LEU A 13 -29.37 8.60 -3.16
N PRO A 14 -29.46 7.77 -2.11
CA PRO A 14 -28.32 7.63 -1.23
C PRO A 14 -27.13 7.33 -2.13
N ASP A 15 -26.12 8.19 -2.09
CA ASP A 15 -24.87 7.97 -2.80
C ASP A 15 -24.49 6.53 -2.51
N ALA A 16 -24.56 5.68 -3.55
CA ALA A 16 -24.20 4.28 -3.49
C ALA A 16 -22.67 4.14 -3.39
N ASN A 17 -22.07 4.97 -2.54
CA ASN A 17 -20.73 4.85 -2.03
C ASN A 17 -20.80 4.23 -0.64
N GLU A 18 -21.65 3.22 -0.49
CA GLU A 18 -21.25 2.06 0.30
C GLU A 18 -20.08 1.42 -0.45
N SER A 19 -18.91 2.04 -0.29
CA SER A 19 -17.63 1.38 -0.48
C SER A 19 -17.74 0.13 0.37
N SER A 20 -18.05 -0.98 -0.30
CA SER A 20 -18.04 -2.29 0.29
C SER A 20 -16.75 -2.35 1.09
N ALA A 21 -16.89 -2.49 2.41
CA ALA A 21 -15.77 -2.70 3.29
C ALA A 21 -15.22 -4.10 2.96
N GLY A 22 -14.64 -4.22 1.77
CA GLY A 22 -13.87 -5.35 1.33
C GLY A 22 -12.79 -5.50 2.37
N PHE A 23 -12.75 -6.68 2.98
CA PHE A 23 -11.80 -6.98 4.02
C PHE A 23 -10.39 -6.96 3.41
N VAL A 24 -9.72 -5.80 3.44
CA VAL A 24 -8.35 -5.65 2.95
C VAL A 24 -7.42 -6.22 4.02
N PHE A 25 -7.08 -7.50 3.87
CA PHE A 25 -6.26 -8.24 4.83
C PHE A 25 -4.85 -7.64 4.99
N ILE A 26 -4.26 -7.11 3.91
CA ILE A 26 -2.95 -6.46 3.92
C ILE A 26 -3.07 -5.12 3.22
N ARG A 27 -2.84 -4.02 3.95
CA ARG A 27 -2.87 -2.66 3.38
C ARG A 27 -1.50 -2.19 2.90
N LYS A 28 -0.44 -2.61 3.59
CA LYS A 28 0.94 -2.24 3.28
C LYS A 28 1.84 -3.46 3.44
N ALA A 29 2.81 -3.59 2.54
CA ALA A 29 3.84 -4.62 2.56
C ALA A 29 5.22 -3.95 2.45
N LEU A 30 6.14 -4.36 3.32
CA LEU A 30 7.55 -3.95 3.28
C LEU A 30 8.36 -5.06 2.61
N LEU A 31 9.14 -4.70 1.61
CA LEU A 31 10.05 -5.59 0.89
C LEU A 31 11.49 -5.12 1.10
N VAL A 32 12.31 -5.97 1.72
CA VAL A 32 13.74 -5.72 1.85
C VAL A 32 14.47 -6.24 0.61
N VAL A 33 15.30 -5.41 0.00
CA VAL A 33 16.07 -5.75 -1.21
C VAL A 33 17.57 -5.51 -1.01
N GLU A 34 18.38 -6.45 -1.49
CA GLU A 34 19.85 -6.38 -1.40
C GLU A 34 20.58 -6.48 -2.76
N GLY A 35 19.84 -6.77 -3.85
CA GLY A 35 20.37 -6.73 -5.22
C GLY A 35 20.76 -8.09 -5.81
N SER A 36 20.81 -9.16 -5.00
CA SER A 36 21.00 -10.53 -5.50
C SER A 36 19.86 -11.02 -6.40
N GLN A 37 20.12 -12.08 -7.17
CA GLN A 37 19.09 -12.76 -7.98
C GLN A 37 17.86 -13.19 -7.15
N PRO A 38 18.02 -13.84 -5.99
CA PRO A 38 16.91 -14.12 -5.08
C PRO A 38 16.09 -12.87 -4.70
N SER A 39 16.77 -11.74 -4.45
CA SER A 39 16.09 -10.46 -4.14
C SER A 39 15.24 -9.97 -5.32
N VAL A 40 15.72 -10.10 -6.56
CA VAL A 40 14.97 -9.75 -7.77
C VAL A 40 13.74 -10.66 -7.94
N GLN A 41 13.88 -11.96 -7.66
CA GLN A 41 12.76 -12.91 -7.72
C GLN A 41 11.70 -12.59 -6.66
N ALA A 42 12.12 -12.31 -5.43
CA ALA A 42 11.23 -11.88 -4.35
C ALA A 42 10.48 -10.58 -4.70
N THR A 43 11.18 -9.63 -5.34
CA THR A 43 10.57 -8.39 -5.84
C THR A 43 9.48 -8.67 -6.87
N THR A 44 9.76 -9.55 -7.83
CA THR A 44 8.80 -9.94 -8.86
C THR A 44 7.54 -10.58 -8.26
N PHE A 45 7.71 -11.42 -7.23
CA PHE A 45 6.59 -12.00 -6.49
C PHE A 45 5.81 -10.93 -5.72
N ALA A 46 6.49 -10.06 -4.98
CA ALA A 46 5.87 -9.02 -4.16
C ALA A 46 5.03 -8.05 -5.00
N ILE A 47 5.47 -7.69 -6.21
CA ILE A 47 4.67 -6.89 -7.16
C ILE A 47 3.36 -7.60 -7.52
N LYS A 48 3.41 -8.91 -7.81
CA LYS A 48 2.21 -9.68 -8.12
C LYS A 48 1.25 -9.76 -6.93
N LEU A 49 1.79 -9.97 -5.73
CA LEU A 49 1.03 -9.99 -4.49
C LEU A 49 0.33 -8.65 -4.24
N ALA A 50 1.07 -7.54 -4.37
CA ALA A 50 0.52 -6.20 -4.19
C ALA A 50 -0.61 -5.88 -5.17
N ARG A 51 -0.45 -6.28 -6.44
CA ARG A 51 -1.50 -6.14 -7.45
C ARG A 51 -2.76 -6.96 -7.14
N GLN A 52 -2.60 -8.18 -6.62
CA GLN A 52 -3.72 -9.06 -6.29
C GLN A 52 -4.46 -8.62 -5.02
N THR A 53 -3.73 -8.05 -4.06
CA THR A 53 -4.28 -7.66 -2.75
C THR A 53 -4.67 -6.19 -2.69
N GLY A 54 -4.27 -5.38 -3.67
CA GLY A 54 -4.46 -3.93 -3.64
C GLY A 54 -3.62 -3.24 -2.56
N CYS A 55 -2.57 -3.89 -2.06
CA CYS A 55 -1.73 -3.34 -1.00
C CYS A 55 -0.63 -2.43 -1.54
N GLU A 56 -0.23 -1.44 -0.74
CA GLU A 56 0.92 -0.59 -1.00
C GLU A 56 2.22 -1.38 -0.76
N LEU A 57 3.15 -1.34 -1.70
CA LEU A 57 4.44 -2.04 -1.58
C LEU A 57 5.57 -1.02 -1.39
N LEU A 58 6.27 -1.09 -0.26
CA LEU A 58 7.44 -0.27 0.03
C LEU A 58 8.72 -1.11 -0.09
N ALA A 59 9.61 -0.76 -1.01
CA ALA A 59 10.91 -1.43 -1.14
C ALA A 59 11.99 -0.66 -0.37
N VAL A 60 12.81 -1.36 0.40
CA VAL A 60 13.90 -0.78 1.21
C VAL A 60 15.18 -1.58 1.01
N SER A 61 16.28 -0.88 0.81
CA SER A 61 17.62 -1.46 0.84
C SER A 61 18.36 -0.95 2.07
N VAL A 62 19.04 -1.87 2.77
CA VAL A 62 19.81 -1.55 3.98
C VAL A 62 21.28 -1.64 3.63
N VAL A 63 21.99 -0.52 3.81
CA VAL A 63 23.44 -0.46 3.66
C VAL A 63 24.06 -0.59 5.05
N ASP A 64 24.88 -1.60 5.27
CA ASP A 64 25.64 -1.76 6.50
C ASP A 64 26.81 -0.76 6.53
N THR A 65 26.64 0.30 7.31
CA THR A 65 27.64 1.36 7.45
C THR A 65 28.84 0.91 8.29
N ALA A 66 28.69 -0.06 9.19
CA ALA A 66 29.83 -0.55 9.98
C ALA A 66 30.82 -1.30 9.09
N THR A 67 30.31 -2.14 8.19
CA THR A 67 31.13 -2.80 7.16
C THR A 67 31.72 -1.78 6.19
N LEU A 68 30.95 -0.78 5.77
CA LEU A 68 31.44 0.29 4.89
C LEU A 68 32.60 1.08 5.52
N ASP A 69 32.46 1.50 6.78
CA ASP A 69 33.51 2.23 7.51
C ASP A 69 34.77 1.40 7.67
N TYR A 70 34.63 0.10 7.98
CA TYR A 70 35.76 -0.82 8.06
C TYR A 70 36.50 -0.93 6.72
N LEU A 71 35.79 -1.10 5.61
CA LEU A 71 36.39 -1.19 4.28
C LEU A 71 37.10 0.10 3.88
N LEU A 72 36.51 1.26 4.19
CA LEU A 72 37.13 2.56 3.93
C LEU A 72 38.43 2.75 4.73
N GLN A 73 38.48 2.29 5.99
CA GLN A 73 39.68 2.34 6.81
C GLN A 73 40.80 1.42 6.30
N LEU A 74 40.45 0.33 5.60
CA LEU A 74 41.43 -0.56 4.99
C LEU A 74 42.06 -0.01 3.70
N HIS A 75 41.60 1.16 3.20
CA HIS A 75 42.09 1.78 1.96
C HIS A 75 42.06 0.84 0.74
N ILE A 76 41.02 0.01 0.63
CA ILE A 76 40.79 -0.91 -0.51
C ILE A 76 39.81 -0.27 -1.49
#